data_AF-A0A059C4W2-F1
#
_entry.id   AF-A0A059C4W2-F1
#
_cell.length_a   1.000
_cell.length_b   1.000
_cell.length_c   1.000
_cell.angle_alpha   90.00
_cell.angle_beta   90.00
_cell.angle_gamma   90.00
#
_symmetry.space_group_name_H-M   'P 1'
#
loop_
_entity.id
_entity.type
_entity.pdbx_description
1 polymer ?
#
loop_
_entity_poly.entity_id
_entity_poly.type
_entity_poly.pdbx_seq_one_letter_code
_entity_poly.pdbx_strand_id
1 'polypeptide(L)' 'MADLVTSIHENWFCARCMSASNSAGEGAFVMQTTAFILVALYDGSIGAASGAVMAADQFAWQLNRRNL' A
#
# COMPACT_ATOMS: atom_id res chain seq x y z
N MET A 1 -0.75 0.85 20.22
CA MET A 1 -0.88 0.83 18.76
C MET A 1 -0.01 1.95 18.25
N ALA A 2 0.92 1.65 17.34
CA ALA A 2 1.81 2.62 16.75
C ALA A 2 1.57 2.63 15.25
N ASP A 3 0.96 3.72 14.77
CA ASP A 3 0.70 3.95 13.35
C ASP A 3 1.78 4.87 12.81
N LEU A 4 2.46 4.42 11.76
CA LEU A 4 3.55 5.15 11.14
C LEU A 4 3.37 5.16 9.63
N VAL A 5 3.43 6.37 9.06
CA VAL A 5 3.63 6.53 7.63
C VAL A 5 5.10 6.29 7.32
N THR A 6 5.40 5.23 6.58
CA THR A 6 6.78 4.81 6.32
C THR A 6 7.38 5.46 5.09
N SER A 7 6.55 5.91 4.15
CA SER A 7 6.99 6.55 2.91
C SER A 7 5.87 7.40 2.33
N ILE A 8 6.22 8.57 1.80
CA ILE A 8 5.28 9.49 1.13
C ILE A 8 5.98 9.97 -0.14
N HIS A 9 5.29 9.83 -1.26
CA HIS A 9 5.67 10.33 -2.57
C HIS A 9 4.49 11.09 -3.19
N GLU A 10 4.71 11.72 -4.35
CA GLU A 10 3.72 12.62 -4.97
C GLU A 10 2.37 11.96 -5.26
N ASN A 11 2.33 10.67 -5.62
CA ASN A 11 1.08 9.96 -5.89
C ASN A 11 0.78 8.81 -4.93
N TRP A 12 1.69 8.45 -4.02
CA TRP A 12 1.50 7.27 -3.18
C TRP A 12 2.11 7.42 -1.80
N PHE A 13 1.57 6.67 -0.84
CA PHE A 13 2.16 6.56 0.49
C PHE A 13 1.94 5.16 1.08
N CYS A 14 2.81 4.79 2.01
CA CYS A 14 2.73 3.57 2.79
C CYS A 14 2.45 3.93 4.25
N ALA A 15 1.43 3.32 4.85
CA ALA A 15 1.19 3.38 6.28
C ALA A 15 1.23 1.97 6.88
N ARG A 16 1.74 1.87 8.11
CA ARG A 16 1.82 0.62 8.85
C ARG A 16 1.38 0.84 10.29
N CYS A 17 0.59 -0.09 10.80
CA CYS A 17 0.21 -0.24 12.19
C CYS A 17 0.98 -1.41 12.80
N MET A 18 1.55 -1.20 13.98
CA MET A 18 2.02 -2.28 14.85
C MET A 18 1.31 -2.20 16.19
N SER A 19 0.88 -3.34 16.71
CA SER A 19 0.23 -3.43 18.01
C SER A 19 0.83 -4.57 18.84
N ALA A 20 0.60 -4.57 20.16
CA ALA A 20 1.05 -5.66 21.01
C ALA A 20 0.40 -7.01 20.63
N SER A 21 -0.77 -6.98 19.98
CA SER A 21 -1.49 -8.14 19.45
C SER A 21 -1.06 -8.54 18.04
N ASN A 22 -0.46 -7.64 17.25
CA ASN A 22 0.08 -7.92 15.92
C ASN A 22 1.48 -7.30 15.78
N SER A 23 2.49 -8.08 16.17
CA SER A 23 3.90 -7.69 16.11
C SER A 23 4.51 -7.80 14.72
N ALA A 24 3.90 -8.57 13.82
CA ALA A 24 4.31 -8.61 12.41
C ALA A 24 3.92 -7.30 11.69
N GLY A 25 2.84 -6.68 12.17
CA GLY A 25 2.30 -5.43 11.69
C GLY A 25 1.31 -5.65 10.57
N GLU A 26 0.46 -4.67 10.34
CA GLU A 26 -0.46 -4.60 9.22
C GLU A 26 -0.33 -3.23 8.56
N GLY A 27 -0.78 -3.06 7.33
CA GLY A 27 -0.63 -1.77 6.69
C GLY A 27 -1.43 -1.60 5.42
N ALA A 28 -1.33 -0.38 4.90
CA ALA A 28 -1.95 0.05 3.67
C ALA A 28 -0.90 0.71 2.77
N PHE A 29 -0.89 0.30 1.51
CA PHE A 29 -0.31 1.07 0.43
C PHE A 29 -1.44 1.80 -0.30
N VAL A 30 -1.31 3.11 -0.43
CA VAL A 30 -2.30 3.95 -1.10
C VAL A 30 -1.63 4.63 -2.28
N MET A 31 -2.22 4.51 -3.47
CA MET A 31 -1.72 5.10 -4.72
C MET A 31 -2.86 5.81 -5.44
N GLN A 32 -2.62 7.03 -5.88
CA GLN A 32 -3.49 7.79 -6.75
C GLN A 32 -3.07 7.56 -8.21
N THR A 33 -4.02 7.10 -9.02
CA THR A 33 -3.93 7.10 -10.48
C THR A 33 -4.71 8.29 -11.05
N THR A 34 -4.79 8.39 -12.37
CA THR A 34 -5.54 9.46 -13.04
C THR A 34 -7.02 9.50 -12.62
N ALA A 35 -7.68 8.35 -12.48
CA ALA A 35 -9.10 8.29 -12.13
C ALA A 35 -9.43 7.51 -10.85
N PHE A 36 -8.45 6.84 -10.22
CA PHE A 36 -8.70 5.97 -9.07
C PHE A 36 -7.76 6.26 -7.90
N ILE A 37 -8.22 5.90 -6.71
CA ILE A 37 -7.36 5.70 -5.55
C ILE A 37 -7.34 4.20 -5.29
N LEU A 38 -6.15 3.61 -5.41
CA LEU A 38 -5.90 2.21 -5.12
C LEU A 38 -5.46 2.08 -3.66
N VAL A 39 -6.08 1.16 -2.94
CA VAL A 39 -5.74 0.83 -1.56
C VAL A 39 -5.44 -0.65 -1.47
N ALA A 40 -4.18 -1.00 -1.23
CA ALA A 40 -3.74 -2.36 -1.01
C ALA A 40 -3.46 -2.57 0.48
N LEU A 41 -4.32 -3.34 1.13
CA LEU A 41 -4.16 -3.74 2.53
C LEU A 41 -3.31 -5.02 2.59
N TYR A 42 -2.46 -5.09 3.60
CA TYR A 42 -1.67 -6.28 3.87
C TYR A 42 -1.55 -6.54 5.36
N ASP A 43 -1.45 -7.82 5.70
CA ASP A 43 -1.10 -8.29 7.03
C ASP A 43 0.30 -8.93 6.98
N GLY A 44 1.10 -8.63 7.98
CA GLY A 44 2.42 -9.21 8.19
C GLY A 44 3.61 -8.32 7.84
N SER A 45 4.71 -9.00 7.53
CA SER A 45 6.06 -8.44 7.54
C SER A 45 6.34 -7.38 6.44
N ILE A 46 7.58 -6.90 6.40
CA ILE A 46 8.06 -6.04 5.28
C ILE A 46 7.87 -6.74 3.92
N GLY A 47 7.99 -8.06 3.84
CA GLY A 47 7.74 -8.80 2.61
C GLY A 47 6.30 -8.69 2.11
N ALA A 48 5.33 -8.74 3.03
CA ALA A 48 3.90 -8.56 2.70
C ALA A 48 3.63 -7.14 2.18
N ALA A 49 4.27 -6.13 2.77
CA ALA A 49 4.20 -4.76 2.27
C ALA A 49 4.76 -4.61 0.86
N SER A 50 5.96 -5.14 0.61
CA SER A 50 6.54 -5.12 -0.73
C SER A 50 5.64 -5.82 -1.76
N GLY A 51 5.03 -6.95 -1.38
CA GLY A 51 4.05 -7.64 -2.21
C GLY A 51 2.82 -6.79 -2.53
N ALA A 52 2.27 -6.09 -1.54
CA ALA A 52 1.12 -5.19 -1.73
C ALA A 52 1.45 -4.01 -2.65
N VAL A 53 2.64 -3.42 -2.51
CA VAL A 53 3.13 -2.36 -3.40
C VAL A 53 3.24 -2.88 -4.84
N MET A 54 3.89 -4.02 -5.04
CA MET A 54 4.05 -4.62 -6.37
C MET A 54 2.70 -4.96 -7.02
N ALA A 55 1.77 -5.52 -6.26
CA ALA A 55 0.43 -5.86 -6.76
C ALA A 55 -0.36 -4.60 -7.13
N ALA A 56 -0.31 -3.54 -6.31
CA ALA A 56 -0.97 -2.28 -6.59
C ALA A 56 -0.39 -1.57 -7.81
N ASP A 57 0.95 -1.56 -7.96
CA ASP A 57 1.63 -0.98 -9.12
C ASP A 57 1.28 -1.73 -10.41
N GLN A 58 1.31 -3.06 -10.38
CA GLN A 58 0.89 -3.88 -11.52
C GLN A 58 -0.58 -3.62 -11.89
N PHE A 59 -1.46 -3.46 -10.89
CA PHE A 59 -2.86 -3.17 -11.14
C PHE A 59 -3.07 -1.77 -11.72
N ALA A 60 -2.38 -0.76 -11.20
CA ALA A 60 -2.39 0.60 -11.74
C ALA A 60 -1.95 0.62 -13.22
N TRP A 61 -0.92 -0.16 -13.56
CA TRP A 61 -0.48 -0.28 -14.94
C TRP A 61 -1.54 -0.89 -15.87
N GLN A 62 -2.31 -1.87 -15.39
CA GLN A 62 -3.42 -2.44 -16.15
C GLN A 62 -4.58 -1.46 -16.35
N LEU A 63 -4.85 -0.60 -15.36
CA LEU A 63 -5.86 0.45 -15.46
C LEU A 63 -5.45 1.51 -16.47
N ASN A 64 -4.21 2.00 -16.37
CA ASN A 64 -3.66 2.98 -17.32
C ASN A 64 -3.71 2.48 -18.77
N ARG A 65 -3.45 1.19 -19.02
CA ARG A 65 -3.58 0.57 -20.35
C ARG A 65 -5.00 0.63 -20.92
N ARG A 66 -6.01 0.73 -20.07
CA ARG A 66 -7.42 0.84 -20.45
C ARG A 66 -7.88 2.29 -20.53
N ASN A 67 -6.98 3.27 -20.41
CA ASN A 67 -7.30 4.69 -20.23
C ASN A 67 -8.27 4.93 -19.06
N LEU A 68 -8.11 4.15 -17.99
CA LEU A 68 -8.84 4.23 -16.74
C LEU A 68 -7.89 4.76 -15.67
#